data_AF-A0A961IAX7-F1
#
_entry.id   AF-A0A961IAX7-F1
#
_cell.length_a   1.000
_cell.length_b   1.000
_cell.length_c   1.000
_cell.angle_alpha   90.00
_cell.angle_beta   90.00
_cell.angle_gamma   90.00
#
_symmetry.space_group_name_H-M   'P 1'
#
loop_
_entity.id
_entity.type
_entity.pdbx_description
1 polymer ?
#
loop_
_entity_poly.entity_id
_entity_poly.type
_entity_poly.pdbx_seq_one_letter_code
_entity_poly.pdbx_strand_id
1 'polypeptide(L)' 'NSNDIGDDETPASAGDVNVGGTVTQIDAGDNHNCAIVDTGSVRCWGDGANGRLGYGNTNSIGDNPAEMPPADVNVVE' A
#
# COMPACT_ATOMS: atom_id res chain seq x y z
N ASN A 1 -4.57 -4.90 22.60
CA ASN A 1 -4.83 -3.45 22.68
C ASN A 1 -4.45 -2.95 21.30
N SER A 2 -5.41 -2.71 20.40
CA SER A 2 -5.21 -2.81 18.94
C SER A 2 -4.33 -1.75 18.27
N ASN A 3 -3.50 -1.03 19.03
CA ASN A 3 -2.67 0.04 18.50
C ASN A 3 -1.36 -0.48 17.91
N ASP A 4 -0.86 -1.63 18.36
CA ASP A 4 0.39 -2.22 17.89
C ASP A 4 0.18 -3.71 17.58
N ILE A 5 0.28 -4.08 16.31
CA ILE A 5 0.14 -5.47 15.88
C ILE A 5 1.49 -6.17 15.99
N GLY A 6 1.52 -7.34 16.65
CA GLY A 6 2.69 -8.22 16.70
C GLY A 6 3.42 -8.29 18.05
N ASP A 7 2.93 -7.62 19.10
CA ASP A 7 3.39 -7.83 20.47
C ASP A 7 2.69 -9.05 21.12
N ASP A 8 1.36 -9.11 21.10
CA ASP A 8 0.54 -10.25 21.56
C ASP A 8 -0.58 -10.67 20.58
N GLU A 9 -0.73 -9.94 19.47
CA GLU A 9 -1.73 -10.19 18.43
C GLU A 9 -1.10 -10.65 17.10
N THR A 10 -1.73 -11.62 16.42
CA THR A 10 -1.27 -12.06 15.09
C THR A 10 -1.64 -11.04 14.02
N PRO A 11 -0.86 -10.87 12.93
CA PRO A 11 -1.23 -9.96 11.83
C PRO A 11 -2.65 -10.13 11.28
N ALA A 12 -3.19 -11.36 11.30
CA ALA A 12 -4.55 -11.65 10.86
C ALA A 12 -5.65 -10.98 11.71
N SER A 13 -5.37 -10.56 12.95
CA SER A 13 -6.35 -9.90 13.82
C SER A 13 -6.66 -8.46 13.37
N ALA A 14 -5.74 -7.81 12.65
CA ALA A 14 -5.92 -6.47 12.10
C ALA A 14 -6.84 -6.46 10.86
N GLY A 15 -7.05 -7.63 10.25
CA GLY A 15 -7.67 -7.77 8.94
C GLY A 15 -6.73 -7.42 7.80
N ASP A 16 -7.23 -7.60 6.58
CA ASP A 16 -6.47 -7.33 5.38
C ASP A 16 -6.36 -5.83 5.11
N VAL A 17 -5.19 -5.41 4.63
CA VAL A 17 -4.99 -4.05 4.14
C VAL A 17 -5.76 -3.88 2.83
N ASN A 18 -6.67 -2.90 2.78
CA ASN A 18 -7.43 -2.63 1.58
C ASN A 18 -6.57 -1.91 0.53
N VAL A 19 -6.02 -2.70 -0.39
CA VAL A 19 -5.28 -2.23 -1.57
C VAL A 19 -6.17 -2.12 -2.82
N GLY A 20 -7.48 -2.31 -2.66
CA GLY A 20 -8.53 -2.18 -3.68
C GLY A 20 -8.69 -3.36 -4.64
N GLY A 21 -8.13 -4.52 -4.32
CA GLY A 21 -8.32 -5.78 -5.06
C GLY A 21 -7.45 -6.91 -4.52
N THR A 22 -7.49 -8.07 -5.17
CA THR A 22 -6.59 -9.20 -4.83
C THR A 22 -5.20 -8.90 -5.34
N VAL A 23 -4.17 -8.91 -4.47
CA VAL A 23 -2.77 -8.73 -4.89
C VAL A 23 -2.30 -9.93 -5.69
N THR A 24 -1.80 -9.70 -6.90
CA THR A 24 -1.25 -10.73 -7.79
C THR A 24 0.28 -10.70 -7.84
N GLN A 25 0.88 -9.53 -7.60
CA GLN A 25 2.33 -9.35 -7.55
C GLN A 25 2.69 -8.23 -6.57
N ILE A 26 3.86 -8.33 -5.94
CA ILE A 26 4.39 -7.32 -5.03
C ILE A 26 5.88 -7.11 -5.29
N ASP A 27 6.30 -5.86 -5.20
CA ASP A 27 7.70 -5.45 -5.17
C ASP A 27 7.94 -4.58 -3.94
N ALA A 28 9.03 -4.87 -3.23
CA ALA A 28 9.41 -4.18 -2.00
C ALA A 28 10.79 -3.56 -2.19
N GLY A 29 10.82 -2.23 -2.28
CA GLY A 29 12.05 -1.44 -2.24
C GLY A 29 12.49 -1.14 -0.81
N ASP A 30 13.46 -0.24 -0.64
CA ASP A 30 14.04 0.05 0.67
C ASP A 30 12.99 0.50 1.71
N ASN A 31 12.23 1.55 1.38
CA ASN A 31 11.21 2.15 2.25
C ASN A 31 9.85 2.34 1.55
N HIS A 32 9.62 1.67 0.42
CA HIS A 32 8.37 1.75 -0.34
C HIS A 32 8.04 0.40 -0.94
N ASN A 33 6.75 0.13 -1.12
CA ASN A 33 6.23 -1.12 -1.65
C ASN A 33 5.21 -0.79 -2.74
N CYS A 34 5.17 -1.62 -3.78
CA CYS A 34 4.17 -1.53 -4.84
C CYS A 34 3.54 -2.90 -5.09
N ALA A 35 2.23 -2.94 -5.28
CA ALA A 35 1.48 -4.15 -5.60
C ALA A 35 0.71 -3.98 -6.90
N ILE A 36 0.60 -5.05 -7.68
CA ILE A 36 -0.35 -5.16 -8.79
C ILE A 36 -1.57 -5.91 -8.27
N VAL A 37 -2.76 -5.34 -8.43
CA VAL A 37 -4.02 -6.01 -8.10
C VAL A 37 -4.61 -6.71 -9.32
N ASP A 38 -5.56 -7.62 -9.10
CA ASP A 38 -6.26 -8.42 -10.12
C ASP A 38 -6.92 -7.60 -11.25
N THR A 39 -7.21 -6.32 -11.02
CA THR A 39 -7.70 -5.40 -12.06
C THR A 39 -6.60 -4.89 -12.99
N GLY A 40 -5.33 -5.21 -12.74
CA GLY A 40 -4.15 -4.67 -13.44
C GLY A 40 -3.66 -3.33 -12.89
N SER A 41 -4.35 -2.76 -11.90
CA SER A 41 -3.94 -1.50 -11.29
C SER A 41 -2.72 -1.66 -10.39
N VAL A 42 -1.86 -0.65 -10.36
CA VAL A 42 -0.70 -0.59 -9.46
C VAL A 42 -1.01 0.25 -8.23
N ARG A 43 -0.58 -0.23 -7.08
CA ARG A 43 -0.73 0.45 -5.80
C ARG A 43 0.60 0.54 -5.07
N CYS A 44 1.10 1.76 -4.85
CA CYS A 44 2.31 1.99 -4.06
C CYS A 44 2.04 2.67 -2.70
N TRP A 45 2.78 2.30 -1.67
CA TRP A 45 2.75 2.87 -0.31
C TRP A 45 4.15 2.87 0.33
N GLY A 46 4.35 3.66 1.38
CA GLY A 46 5.63 3.90 2.06
C GLY A 46 6.17 5.32 1.84
N ASP A 47 7.49 5.45 1.81
CA ASP A 47 8.21 6.72 1.63
C ASP A 47 7.96 7.33 0.24
N GLY A 48 7.44 8.56 0.22
CA GLY A 48 7.12 9.31 -1.00
C GLY A 48 8.27 10.09 -1.63
N ALA A 49 9.41 10.22 -0.93
CA ALA A 49 10.49 11.08 -1.38
C ALA A 49 10.98 10.69 -2.79
N ASN A 50 11.36 11.70 -3.59
CA ASN A 50 11.71 11.56 -5.02
C ASN A 50 10.53 11.17 -5.94
N GLY A 51 9.30 11.19 -5.45
CA GLY A 51 8.11 10.85 -6.26
C GLY A 51 7.98 9.36 -6.56
N ARG A 52 8.65 8.50 -5.77
CA ARG A 52 8.77 7.06 -6.02
C ARG A 52 7.46 6.28 -5.95
N LEU A 53 6.39 6.90 -5.43
CA LEU A 53 5.05 6.31 -5.38
C LEU A 53 4.20 6.60 -6.62
N GLY A 54 4.63 7.53 -7.49
CA GLY A 54 3.94 7.80 -8.76
C GLY A 54 2.68 8.67 -8.70
N TYR A 55 2.31 9.22 -7.54
CA TYR A 55 1.07 10.04 -7.37
C TYR A 55 1.22 11.53 -7.73
N GLY A 56 2.26 11.90 -8.49
CA GLY A 56 2.52 13.30 -8.88
C GLY A 56 2.92 14.22 -7.71
N ASN A 57 3.29 13.66 -6.56
CA ASN A 57 3.76 14.38 -5.38
C ASN A 57 4.80 13.53 -4.62
N THR A 58 5.37 14.08 -3.55
CA THR A 58 6.42 13.42 -2.73
C THR A 58 5.96 13.01 -1.33
N ASN A 59 4.64 12.91 -1.11
CA ASN A 59 4.09 12.57 0.20
C ASN A 59 4.27 11.08 0.47
N SER A 60 4.65 10.74 1.69
CA SER A 60 4.56 9.35 2.17
C SER A 60 3.10 8.95 2.33
N ILE A 61 2.79 7.67 2.09
CA ILE A 61 1.44 7.12 2.12
C ILE A 61 1.43 5.83 2.91
N GLY A 62 0.46 5.66 3.79
CA GLY A 62 0.26 4.42 4.55
C GLY A 62 0.93 4.44 5.92
N ASP A 63 1.29 5.62 6.42
CA ASP A 63 1.62 5.81 7.84
C ASP A 63 0.36 6.08 8.68
N ASN A 64 -0.75 6.49 8.04
CA ASN A 64 -2.09 6.54 8.63
C ASN A 64 -3.10 5.64 7.90
N PRO A 65 -4.07 5.02 8.60
CA PRO A 65 -5.09 4.16 7.99
C PRO A 65 -5.94 4.85 6.91
N ALA A 66 -6.13 6.16 7.02
CA ALA A 66 -6.93 6.95 6.07
C ALA A 66 -6.15 7.37 4.82
N GLU A 67 -4.84 7.19 4.79
CA GLU A 67 -3.99 7.65 3.71
C GLU A 67 -3.91 6.71 2.55
N MET A 68 -4.35 5.47 2.69
CA MET A 68 -4.42 4.57 1.56
C MET A 68 -5.56 5.06 0.64
N PRO A 69 -5.30 5.72 -0.53
CA PRO A 69 -6.38 6.07 -1.43
C PRO A 69 -7.20 4.83 -1.87
N PRO A 70 -8.40 4.96 -2.44
CA PRO A 70 -8.97 3.87 -3.23
C PRO A 70 -7.99 3.45 -4.35
N ALA A 71 -8.05 2.20 -4.82
CA ALA A 71 -7.17 1.72 -5.89
C ALA A 71 -7.43 2.50 -7.17
N ASP A 72 -6.50 3.36 -7.57
CA ASP A 72 -6.60 4.11 -8.82
C ASP A 72 -5.20 4.38 -9.39
N VAL A 73 -4.63 3.36 -10.02
CA VAL A 73 -3.75 3.55 -11.18
C VAL A 73 -4.08 2.44 -12.16
N ASN A 74 -5.04 2.67 -13.06
CA ASN A 74 -5.15 1.84 -14.26
C ASN A 74 -3.82 1.97 -15.01
N VAL A 75 -3.04 0.89 -15.08
CA VAL A 75 -1.99 0.79 -16.09
C VAL A 75 -2.72 0.63 -17.42
N VAL A 76 -2.94 1.74 -18.11
CA VAL A 76 -3.43 1.71 -19.48
C VAL A 76 -2.26 1.24 -20.33
N GLU A 77 -2.37 0.03 -20.89
CA GLU A 77 -1.53 -0.43 -22.00
C GLU A 77 -1.58 0.55 -23.18
#